data_AF-A0A971EQG6-F1
#
_entry.id   AF-A0A971EQG6-F1
#
_cell.length_a   1.000
_cell.length_b   1.000
_cell.length_c   1.000
_cell.angle_alpha   90.00
_cell.angle_beta   90.00
_cell.angle_gamma   90.00
#
_symmetry.space_group_name_H-M   'P 1'
#
loop_
_entity.id
_entity.type
_entity.pdbx_description
1 polymer ?
#
loop_
_entity_poly.entity_id
_entity_poly.type
_entity_poly.pdbx_seq_one_letter_code
_entity_poly.pdbx_strand_id
1 'polypeptide(L)'
;MKIWGSIPKVSGIYGDSAKVDKAAKVNVTSSKKDELTISTIANDFNVALKALRQVPDVREDKVNEILKKMERGQYKVTSEDVAKKILGLK
;
A
#
# COMPACT_ATOMS: atom_id res chain seq x y z
N MET A 1 -73.76 -0.36 -1.26
CA MET A 1 -73.78 0.82 -2.16
C MET A 1 -72.62 0.71 -3.13
N LYS A 2 -72.90 0.74 -4.44
CA LYS A 2 -71.90 0.72 -5.52
C LYS A 2 -71.51 2.17 -5.83
N ILE A 3 -70.26 2.55 -5.58
CA ILE A 3 -69.69 3.80 -6.09
C ILE A 3 -68.83 3.47 -7.31
N TRP A 4 -69.30 3.95 -8.47
CA TRP A 4 -68.60 3.91 -9.74
C TRP A 4 -67.55 5.02 -9.74
N GLY A 5 -66.30 4.67 -9.47
CA GLY A 5 -65.17 5.61 -9.44
C GLY A 5 -64.64 5.85 -10.85
N SER A 6 -64.85 7.07 -11.36
CA SER A 6 -64.38 7.59 -12.65
C SER A 6 -62.88 7.36 -12.88
N ILE A 7 -62.52 6.81 -14.05
CA ILE A 7 -61.15 6.57 -14.50
C ILE A 7 -60.56 7.92 -14.98
N PRO A 8 -59.47 8.44 -14.40
CA PRO A 8 -58.89 9.70 -14.88
C PRO A 8 -58.17 9.50 -16.22
N LYS A 9 -58.52 10.35 -17.20
CA LYS A 9 -57.92 10.39 -18.55
C LYS A 9 -56.42 10.69 -18.49
N VAL A 10 -55.60 9.82 -19.08
CA VAL A 10 -54.18 10.08 -19.38
C VAL A 10 -54.07 10.81 -20.73
N SER A 11 -54.19 12.13 -20.74
CA SER A 11 -53.98 12.93 -21.97
C SER A 11 -53.04 14.11 -21.76
N GLY A 12 -51.93 13.88 -21.03
CA GLY A 12 -50.99 14.94 -20.65
C GLY A 12 -49.53 14.69 -21.06
N ILE A 13 -49.23 13.77 -21.96
CA ILE A 13 -47.84 13.39 -22.29
C ILE A 13 -47.34 13.85 -23.66
N TYR A 14 -48.05 14.73 -24.38
CA TYR A 14 -47.60 15.17 -25.71
C TYR A 14 -47.66 16.69 -25.98
N GLY A 15 -47.85 17.52 -24.95
CA GLY A 15 -47.88 18.97 -25.12
C GLY A 15 -46.86 19.66 -24.23
N ASP A 16 -46.06 20.54 -24.83
CA ASP A 16 -45.17 21.50 -24.19
C ASP A 16 -43.77 21.04 -23.74
N SER A 17 -42.88 21.07 -24.74
CA SER A 17 -41.50 21.51 -24.61
C SER A 17 -41.41 22.93 -24.03
N ALA A 18 -41.21 23.06 -22.72
CA ALA A 18 -40.38 24.08 -22.07
C ALA A 18 -40.67 24.13 -20.57
N LYS A 19 -39.66 23.77 -19.78
CA LYS A 19 -39.18 24.45 -18.56
C LYS A 19 -38.45 23.45 -17.68
N VAL A 20 -37.13 23.59 -17.73
CA VAL A 20 -36.14 23.10 -16.79
C VAL A 20 -36.57 23.43 -15.35
N ASP A 21 -36.86 22.41 -14.54
CA ASP A 21 -36.75 22.49 -13.07
C ASP A 21 -37.01 21.10 -12.47
N LYS A 22 -35.99 20.24 -12.58
CA LYS A 22 -35.74 19.18 -11.62
C LYS A 22 -34.35 18.61 -11.88
N ALA A 23 -33.36 19.18 -11.21
CA ALA A 23 -32.26 18.40 -10.67
C ALA A 23 -32.84 17.41 -9.63
N ALA A 24 -33.64 16.47 -10.11
CA ALA A 24 -34.15 15.36 -9.34
C ALA A 24 -32.97 14.44 -9.13
N LYS A 25 -32.28 14.66 -8.00
CA LYS A 25 -31.43 13.72 -7.28
C LYS A 25 -31.05 12.53 -8.15
N VAL A 26 -29.98 12.69 -8.92
CA VAL A 26 -29.12 11.56 -9.22
C VAL A 26 -28.77 11.02 -7.84
N ASN A 27 -29.40 9.93 -7.44
CA ASN A 27 -28.86 9.08 -6.41
C ASN A 27 -27.51 8.70 -6.97
N VAL A 28 -26.49 9.49 -6.64
CA VAL A 28 -25.11 9.09 -6.64
C VAL A 28 -25.14 7.94 -5.64
N THR A 29 -25.44 6.74 -6.15
CA THR A 29 -24.96 5.52 -5.55
C THR A 29 -23.49 5.81 -5.44
N SER A 30 -23.09 6.19 -4.22
CA SER A 30 -21.71 6.41 -3.87
C SER A 30 -21.06 5.13 -4.36
N SER A 31 -20.28 5.23 -5.44
CA SER A 31 -19.52 4.09 -5.92
C SER A 31 -18.83 3.59 -4.67
N LYS A 32 -19.26 2.41 -4.20
CA LYS A 32 -18.77 1.85 -2.96
C LYS A 32 -17.30 1.63 -3.28
N LYS A 33 -16.45 2.58 -2.88
CA LYS A 33 -15.02 2.55 -3.18
C LYS A 33 -14.56 1.22 -2.64
N ASP A 34 -13.95 0.41 -3.50
CA ASP A 34 -13.41 -0.87 -3.09
C ASP A 34 -12.51 -0.63 -1.89
N GLU A 35 -12.94 -1.15 -0.73
CA GLU A 35 -12.24 -0.96 0.52
C GLU A 35 -11.24 -2.12 0.65
N LEU A 36 -9.98 -1.83 0.37
CA LEU A 36 -8.89 -2.79 0.53
C LEU A 36 -8.48 -2.81 2.01
N THR A 37 -9.02 -3.76 2.78
CA THR A 37 -8.55 -4.00 4.15
C THR A 37 -7.21 -4.75 4.13
N ILE A 38 -6.10 -4.03 4.05
CA ILE A 38 -4.77 -4.63 4.21
C ILE A 38 -4.59 -4.99 5.69
N SER A 39 -4.28 -6.25 5.98
CA SER A 39 -3.93 -6.70 7.33
C SER A 39 -2.75 -5.87 7.88
N THR A 40 -2.85 -5.38 9.12
CA THR A 40 -1.80 -4.60 9.78
C THR A 40 -0.44 -5.31 9.72
N ILE A 41 -0.43 -6.63 9.96
CA ILE A 41 0.77 -7.47 9.89
C ILE A 41 1.41 -7.46 8.49
N ALA A 42 0.57 -7.48 7.44
CA ALA A 42 1.06 -7.45 6.07
C ALA A 42 1.68 -6.08 5.72
N ASN A 43 1.15 -5.00 6.29
CA ASN A 43 1.75 -3.67 6.13
C ASN A 43 3.11 -3.61 6.82
N ASP A 44 3.20 -4.04 8.08
CA ASP A 44 4.44 -4.04 8.85
C ASP A 44 5.53 -4.90 8.18
N PHE A 45 5.15 -6.06 7.64
CA PHE A 45 6.05 -6.92 6.88
C PHE A 45 6.57 -6.24 5.61
N ASN A 46 5.70 -5.57 4.86
CA ASN A 46 6.10 -4.81 3.68
C ASN A 46 7.03 -3.64 4.02
N VAL A 47 6.81 -2.97 5.15
CA VAL A 47 7.71 -1.91 5.66
C VAL A 47 9.07 -2.49 6.00
N ALA A 48 9.13 -3.61 6.72
CA ALA A 48 10.37 -4.30 7.05
C ALA A 48 11.13 -4.77 5.79
N LEU A 49 10.43 -5.35 4.81
CA LEU A 49 11.02 -5.74 3.53
C LEU A 49 11.57 -4.54 2.76
N LYS A 50 10.84 -3.42 2.72
CA LYS A 50 11.33 -2.20 2.08
C LYS A 50 12.60 -1.69 2.75
N ALA A 51 12.64 -1.69 4.08
CA ALA A 51 13.83 -1.30 4.83
C ALA A 51 15.01 -2.23 4.52
N LEU A 52 14.81 -3.54 4.51
CA LEU A 52 15.85 -4.52 4.17
C LEU A 52 16.39 -4.32 2.74
N ARG A 53 15.54 -3.99 1.77
CA ARG A 53 15.96 -3.73 0.39
C ARG A 53 16.74 -2.42 0.21
N GLN A 54 16.57 -1.47 1.12
CA GLN A 54 17.32 -0.22 1.13
C GLN A 54 18.69 -0.35 1.81
N VAL A 55 18.91 -1.43 2.57
CA VAL A 55 20.22 -1.70 3.17
C VAL A 55 21.21 -2.02 2.04
N PRO A 56 22.37 -1.34 1.99
CA PRO A 56 23.38 -1.65 0.99
C PRO A 56 23.97 -3.04 1.23
N ASP A 57 24.25 -3.75 0.14
CA ASP A 57 24.86 -5.09 0.18
C ASP A 57 26.23 -5.07 0.89
N VAL A 58 26.96 -3.96 0.75
CA VAL A 58 28.28 -3.75 1.35
C VAL A 58 28.19 -2.70 2.45
N ARG A 59 28.68 -3.05 3.64
CA ARG A 59 28.84 -2.09 4.75
C ARG A 59 30.17 -1.37 4.62
N GLU A 60 30.18 -0.28 3.85
CA GLU A 60 31.38 0.51 3.57
C GLU A 60 32.10 0.98 4.85
N ASP A 61 31.36 1.36 5.90
CA ASP A 61 31.95 1.78 7.18
C ASP A 61 32.89 0.73 7.77
N LYS A 62 32.47 -0.55 7.75
CA LYS A 62 33.27 -1.66 8.26
C LYS A 62 34.47 -1.93 7.38
N VAL A 63 34.31 -1.84 6.06
CA VAL A 63 35.41 -2.00 5.10
C VAL A 63 36.46 -0.93 5.35
N ASN A 64 36.04 0.33 5.43
CA ASN A 64 36.91 1.48 5.69
C ASN A 64 37.63 1.38 7.03
N GLU A 65 36.96 0.89 8.07
CA GLU A 65 37.60 0.65 9.37
C GLU A 65 38.73 -0.38 9.28
N ILE A 66 38.48 -1.49 8.58
CA ILE A 66 39.47 -2.57 8.39
C ILE A 66 40.63 -2.05 7.53
N LEU A 67 40.36 -1.31 6.44
CA LEU A 67 41.38 -0.68 5.61
C LEU A 67 42.28 0.24 6.44
N LYS A 68 41.70 1.13 7.27
CA LYS A 68 42.46 1.98 8.18
C LYS A 68 43.31 1.20 9.19
N LYS A 69 42.87 0.01 9.62
CA LYS A 69 43.67 -0.87 10.48
C LYS A 69 44.84 -1.48 9.72
N MET A 70 44.65 -1.85 8.46
CA MET A 70 45.72 -2.34 7.58
C MET A 70 46.75 -1.25 7.28
N GLU A 71 46.31 -0.04 6.92
CA GLU A 71 47.19 1.11 6.67
C GLU A 71 48.06 1.47 7.87
N ARG A 72 47.49 1.37 9.09
CA ARG A 72 48.22 1.61 10.34
C ARG A 72 49.09 0.43 10.79
N GLY A 73 49.12 -0.68 10.04
CA GLY A 73 49.84 -1.90 10.42
C GLY A 73 49.27 -2.61 11.66
N GLN A 74 48.07 -2.25 12.10
CA GLN A 74 47.40 -2.80 13.29
C GLN A 74 46.46 -3.97 12.96
N TYR A 75 46.39 -4.36 11.68
CA TYR A 75 45.63 -5.52 11.25
C TYR A 75 46.47 -6.80 11.46
N LYS A 76 46.20 -7.53 12.54
CA LYS A 76 46.86 -8.80 12.85
C LYS A 76 45.82 -9.92 12.84
N VAL A 77 46.01 -10.89 11.95
CA VAL A 77 45.20 -12.12 11.88
C VAL A 77 46.02 -13.25 12.45
N THR A 78 45.54 -13.91 13.49
CA THR A 78 46.22 -15.09 14.06
C THR A 78 45.78 -16.36 13.33
N SER A 79 46.63 -17.40 13.34
CA SER A 79 46.29 -18.71 12.79
C SER A 79 45.07 -19.33 13.50
N GLU A 80 44.91 -19.05 14.80
CA GLU A 80 43.75 -19.49 15.58
C GLU A 80 42.45 -18.82 15.09
N ASP A 81 42.47 -17.52 14.79
CA ASP A 81 41.29 -16.80 14.27
C ASP A 81 40.84 -17.38 12.91
N VAL A 82 41.80 -17.73 12.06
CA VAL A 82 41.54 -18.38 10.77
C VAL A 82 40.92 -19.76 10.98
N ALA A 83 41.52 -20.58 11.86
CA ALA A 83 41.02 -21.92 12.17
C ALA A 83 39.59 -21.88 12.74
N LYS A 84 39.32 -20.96 13.67
CA LYS A 84 37.97 -20.75 14.22
C LYS A 84 36.96 -20.43 13.12
N LYS A 85 37.32 -19.57 12.15
CA LYS A 85 36.43 -19.22 11.04
C LYS A 85 36.17 -20.37 10.08
N ILE A 86 37.17 -21.18 9.77
CA ILE A 86 37.02 -22.38 8.94
C ILE A 86 36.09 -23.39 9.63
N LEU A 87 36.26 -23.58 10.93
CA LEU A 87 35.45 -24.51 11.73
C LEU A 87 34.05 -23.98 12.08
N GLY A 88 33.72 -22.74 11.70
CA GLY A 88 32.45 -22.11 12.06
C GLY A 88 32.29 -21.84 13.56
N LEU A 89 33.39 -21.90 14.31
CA LEU A 89 33.41 -21.59 15.74
C LEU A 89 33.21 -20.08 15.91
N LYS A 90 32.23 -19.72 16.72
CA LYS A 90 31.79 -18.34 16.91
C LYS A 90 32.55 -17.68 18.04
#